data_AF-A0A369QP12-F1
#
_entry.id   AF-A0A369QP12-F1
#
_cell.length_a   1.000
_cell.length_b   1.000
_cell.length_c   1.000
_cell.angle_alpha   90.00
_cell.angle_beta   90.00
_cell.angle_gamma   90.00
#
_symmetry.space_group_name_H-M   'P 1'
#
loop_
_entity.id
_entity.type
_entity.pdbx_description
1 polymer ?
#
loop_
_entity_poly.entity_id
_entity_poly.type
_entity_poly.pdbx_seq_one_letter_code
_entity_poly.pdbx_strand_id
1 'polypeptide(L)'
;METRARKNVLPAALLQRPVKRLRSGRPLTKLDIAELERMLLEAGVGSNADIETARNTEAAQVSGFGVFLRSIVGLDRGAIQDHFADFIADGASADQIEFVSMVIEHLTRNGMIDPGLVYKSPFTDLTPDGPDGLFTDDETDLFLARLRTLNRSAEGSDDAADVG
;
A
#
# COMPACT_ATOMS: atom_id res chain seq x y z
N MET A 1 28.57 -34.62 16.48
CA MET A 1 29.21 -33.75 15.47
C MET A 1 28.10 -32.98 14.78
N GLU A 2 27.83 -31.78 15.27
CA GLU A 2 26.70 -30.94 14.84
C GLU A 2 26.88 -30.37 13.44
N THR A 3 25.81 -30.52 12.67
CA THR A 3 25.54 -29.92 11.37
C THR A 3 25.58 -28.39 11.48
N ARG A 4 26.63 -27.76 10.94
CA ARG A 4 26.63 -26.30 10.73
C ARG A 4 25.67 -25.96 9.60
N ALA A 5 24.43 -25.62 9.97
CA ALA A 5 23.51 -24.91 9.10
C ALA A 5 24.20 -23.64 8.59
N ARG A 6 24.42 -23.56 7.27
CA ARG A 6 24.87 -22.31 6.64
C ARG A 6 23.75 -21.30 6.80
N LYS A 7 23.88 -20.39 7.76
CA LYS A 7 23.09 -19.15 7.82
C LYS A 7 23.34 -18.41 6.51
N ASN A 8 22.44 -18.58 5.56
CA ASN A 8 22.45 -17.87 4.29
C ASN A 8 22.02 -16.43 4.59
N VAL A 9 22.95 -15.63 5.12
CA VAL A 9 22.74 -14.21 5.39
C VAL A 9 22.66 -13.54 4.03
N LEU A 10 21.45 -13.27 3.56
CA LEU A 10 21.25 -12.41 2.40
C LEU A 10 21.88 -11.04 2.73
N PRO A 11 22.79 -10.52 1.89
CA PRO A 11 23.47 -9.25 2.19
C PRO A 11 22.43 -8.15 2.39
N ALA A 12 22.62 -7.32 3.43
CA ALA A 12 21.72 -6.22 3.80
C ALA A 12 21.33 -5.27 2.64
N ALA A 13 22.11 -5.27 1.56
CA ALA A 13 21.83 -4.55 0.31
C ALA A 13 20.60 -5.08 -0.47
N LEU A 14 20.18 -6.33 -0.27
CA LEU A 14 19.00 -6.92 -0.94
C LEU A 14 17.66 -6.60 -0.24
N LEU A 15 17.73 -6.11 1.01
CA LEU A 15 16.56 -5.76 1.84
C LEU A 15 15.84 -4.48 1.37
N GLN A 16 16.49 -3.66 0.54
CA GLN A 16 16.00 -2.35 0.13
C GLN A 16 14.83 -2.45 -0.86
N ARG A 17 14.77 -3.49 -1.70
CA ARG A 17 13.82 -3.55 -2.82
C ARG A 17 12.39 -3.89 -2.37
N PRO A 18 12.14 -4.97 -1.60
CA PRO A 18 10.77 -5.33 -1.21
C PRO A 18 10.12 -4.27 -0.32
N VAL A 19 10.87 -3.74 0.65
CA VAL A 19 10.39 -2.66 1.54
C VAL A 19 10.09 -1.39 0.76
N LYS A 20 10.94 -1.01 -0.20
CA LYS A 20 10.68 0.16 -1.05
C LYS A 20 9.43 -0.04 -1.91
N ARG A 21 9.22 -1.22 -2.51
CA ARG A 21 7.99 -1.51 -3.27
C ARG A 21 6.75 -1.48 -2.38
N LEU A 22 6.83 -2.09 -1.19
CA LEU A 22 5.76 -2.10 -0.19
C LEU A 22 5.31 -0.68 0.15
N ARG A 23 6.27 0.19 0.52
CA ARG A 23 6.02 1.58 0.92
C ARG A 23 5.62 2.48 -0.25
N SER A 24 6.14 2.26 -1.45
CA SER A 24 5.80 3.10 -2.61
C SER A 24 4.48 2.73 -3.29
N GLY A 25 3.72 1.76 -2.74
CA GLY A 25 2.48 1.31 -3.36
C GLY A 25 2.70 0.65 -4.72
N ARG A 26 3.92 0.20 -5.01
CA ARG A 26 4.20 -0.57 -6.21
C ARG A 26 3.64 -1.99 -6.05
N PRO A 27 3.34 -2.69 -7.15
CA PRO A 27 2.98 -4.10 -7.09
C PRO A 27 3.96 -4.88 -6.23
N LEU A 28 3.53 -5.93 -5.55
CA LEU A 28 4.41 -6.87 -4.85
C LEU A 28 4.45 -8.17 -5.64
N THR A 29 5.62 -8.79 -5.77
CA THR A 29 5.70 -10.18 -6.25
C THR A 29 5.58 -11.15 -5.09
N LYS A 30 5.28 -12.42 -5.37
CA LYS A 30 5.35 -13.49 -4.36
C LYS A 30 6.73 -13.59 -3.69
N LEU A 31 7.80 -13.31 -4.45
CA LEU A 31 9.17 -13.29 -3.92
C LEU A 31 9.38 -12.11 -2.96
N ASP A 32 8.84 -10.92 -3.26
CA ASP A 32 8.91 -9.78 -2.34
C ASP A 32 8.18 -10.09 -1.03
N ILE A 33 7.01 -10.73 -1.09
CA ILE A 33 6.24 -11.09 0.09
C ILE A 33 7.01 -12.10 0.95
N ALA A 34 7.59 -13.14 0.35
CA ALA A 34 8.41 -14.12 1.06
C ALA A 34 9.66 -13.49 1.70
N GLU A 35 10.29 -12.53 1.01
CA GLU A 35 11.45 -11.83 1.54
C GLU A 35 11.07 -10.89 2.70
N LEU A 36 9.96 -10.15 2.59
CA LEU A 36 9.43 -9.31 3.68
C LEU A 36 9.12 -10.14 4.94
N GLU A 37 8.56 -11.33 4.77
CA GLU A 37 8.28 -12.26 5.87
C GLU A 37 9.57 -12.71 6.58
N ARG A 38 10.56 -13.14 5.81
CA ARG A 38 11.87 -13.52 6.32
C ARG A 38 12.51 -12.36 7.09
N MET A 39 12.37 -11.14 6.60
CA MET A 39 12.91 -9.94 7.24
C MET A 39 12.26 -9.64 8.60
N LEU A 40 10.93 -9.78 8.72
CA LEU A 40 10.24 -9.59 9.99
C LEU A 40 10.74 -10.56 11.05
N LEU A 41 10.87 -11.84 10.69
CA LEU A 41 11.41 -12.87 11.57
C LEU A 41 12.86 -12.59 12.00
N GLU A 42 13.71 -12.16 11.08
CA GLU A 42 15.11 -11.82 11.38
C GLU A 42 15.26 -10.58 12.25
N ALA A 43 14.37 -9.60 12.09
CA ALA A 43 14.31 -8.42 12.94
C ALA A 43 13.70 -8.69 14.32
N GLY A 44 13.18 -9.90 14.56
CA GLY A 44 12.48 -10.25 15.80
C GLY A 44 11.11 -9.58 15.93
N VAL A 45 10.55 -9.08 14.82
CA VAL A 45 9.21 -8.49 14.76
C VAL A 45 8.22 -9.62 14.52
N GLY A 46 7.81 -10.26 15.62
CA GLY A 46 6.92 -11.42 15.61
C GLY A 46 7.64 -12.76 15.47
N SER A 47 6.92 -13.83 15.78
CA SER A 47 7.30 -15.22 15.65
C SER A 47 6.64 -15.87 14.43
N ASN A 48 7.06 -17.08 14.06
CA ASN A 48 6.38 -17.86 13.02
C ASN A 48 4.87 -18.04 13.32
N ALA A 49 4.51 -18.19 14.61
CA ALA A 49 3.11 -18.31 15.03
C ALA A 49 2.33 -16.99 14.85
N ASP A 50 2.99 -15.84 15.07
CA ASP A 50 2.38 -14.52 14.82
C ASP A 50 2.14 -14.30 13.33
N ILE A 51 3.05 -14.76 12.48
CA ILE A 51 2.91 -14.69 11.02
C ILE A 51 1.81 -15.62 10.51
N GLU A 52 1.71 -16.85 11.02
CA GLU A 52 0.58 -17.73 10.72
C GLU A 52 -0.75 -17.12 11.15
N THR A 53 -0.80 -16.54 12.35
CA THR A 53 -2.00 -15.82 12.84
C THR A 53 -2.36 -14.66 11.93
N ALA A 54 -1.38 -13.85 11.53
CA ALA A 54 -1.56 -12.76 10.59
C ALA A 54 -2.07 -13.24 9.22
N ARG A 55 -1.55 -14.36 8.72
CA ARG A 55 -1.99 -14.96 7.45
C ARG A 55 -3.42 -15.49 7.52
N ASN A 56 -3.88 -15.88 8.70
CA ASN A 56 -5.24 -16.35 8.95
C ASN A 56 -6.24 -15.21 9.22
N THR A 57 -5.80 -13.95 9.26
CA THR A 57 -6.73 -12.82 9.33
C THR A 57 -7.60 -12.78 8.08
N GLU A 58 -8.84 -12.33 8.24
CA GLU A 58 -9.78 -12.19 7.12
C GLU A 58 -9.20 -11.31 6.00
N ALA A 59 -8.52 -10.22 6.37
CA ALA A 59 -7.81 -9.35 5.42
C ALA A 59 -6.74 -10.09 4.61
N ALA A 60 -5.93 -10.96 5.24
CA ALA A 60 -4.90 -11.72 4.54
C ALA A 60 -5.45 -12.91 3.73
N GLN A 61 -6.56 -13.51 4.18
CA GLN A 61 -7.24 -14.60 3.47
C GLN A 61 -8.00 -14.10 2.24
N VAL A 62 -8.62 -12.92 2.33
CA VAL A 62 -9.40 -12.32 1.24
C VAL A 62 -8.49 -11.54 0.27
N SER A 63 -7.52 -10.79 0.79
CA SER A 63 -6.74 -9.83 0.00
C SER A 63 -5.24 -10.16 -0.08
N GLY A 64 -4.79 -11.26 0.52
CA GLY A 64 -3.40 -11.71 0.49
C GLY A 64 -2.51 -11.09 1.58
N PHE A 65 -1.44 -11.81 1.94
CA PHE A 65 -0.53 -11.42 3.01
C PHE A 65 0.21 -10.08 2.75
N GLY A 66 0.43 -9.72 1.48
CA GLY A 66 1.03 -8.44 1.12
C GLY A 66 0.17 -7.23 1.51
N VAL A 67 -1.16 -7.36 1.53
CA VAL A 67 -2.09 -6.32 2.01
C VAL A 67 -1.93 -6.11 3.51
N PHE A 68 -1.83 -7.19 4.28
CA PHE A 68 -1.58 -7.13 5.72
C PHE A 68 -0.23 -6.46 6.03
N LEU A 69 0.83 -6.83 5.31
CA LEU A 69 2.14 -6.20 5.46
C LEU A 69 2.06 -4.69 5.18
N ARG A 70 1.30 -4.29 4.16
CA ARG A 70 1.11 -2.87 3.83
C ARG A 70 0.27 -2.13 4.86
N SER A 71 -0.72 -2.77 5.49
CA SER A 71 -1.50 -2.15 6.55
C SER A 71 -0.71 -1.91 7.84
N ILE A 72 0.35 -2.69 8.10
CA ILE A 72 1.24 -2.46 9.25
C ILE A 72 2.22 -1.31 8.97
N VAL A 73 2.81 -1.29 7.78
CA VAL A 73 3.92 -0.37 7.46
C VAL A 73 3.42 0.99 6.99
N GLY A 74 2.24 1.04 6.38
CA GLY A 74 1.73 2.22 5.68
C GLY A 74 2.45 2.48 4.35
N LEU A 75 2.06 3.57 3.70
CA LEU A 75 2.64 4.02 2.44
C LEU A 75 3.55 5.23 2.64
N ASP A 76 4.53 5.39 1.77
CA ASP A 76 5.41 6.55 1.75
C ASP A 76 4.67 7.75 1.18
N ARG A 77 4.59 8.83 1.97
CA ARG A 77 3.83 10.03 1.59
C ARG A 77 4.27 10.60 0.24
N GLY A 78 5.58 10.68 -0.03
CA GLY A 78 6.10 11.25 -1.28
C GLY A 78 5.67 10.42 -2.48
N ALA A 79 5.78 9.09 -2.37
CA ALA A 79 5.32 8.20 -3.43
C ALA A 79 3.81 8.31 -3.71
N ILE A 80 2.99 8.51 -2.68
CA ILE A 80 1.54 8.67 -2.86
C ILE A 80 1.20 10.06 -3.37
N GLN A 81 1.91 11.11 -2.95
CA GLN A 81 1.79 12.46 -3.52
C GLN A 81 2.07 12.43 -5.03
N ASP A 82 3.16 11.80 -5.46
CA ASP A 82 3.50 11.66 -6.88
C ASP A 82 2.39 10.90 -7.65
N HIS A 83 1.79 9.88 -7.03
CA HIS A 83 0.71 9.08 -7.63
C HIS A 83 -0.59 9.88 -7.84
N PHE A 84 -0.81 10.97 -7.11
CA PHE A 84 -2.01 11.82 -7.20
C PHE A 84 -1.68 13.27 -7.60
N ALA A 85 -0.47 13.51 -8.12
CA ALA A 85 0.06 14.86 -8.35
C ALA A 85 -0.77 15.69 -9.34
N ASP A 86 -1.39 15.06 -10.32
CA ASP A 86 -2.27 15.69 -11.31
C ASP A 86 -3.57 16.22 -10.70
N PHE A 87 -4.08 15.62 -9.63
CA PHE A 87 -5.26 16.11 -8.91
C PHE A 87 -4.97 17.33 -8.01
N ILE A 88 -3.70 17.66 -7.80
CA ILE A 88 -3.22 18.80 -6.99
C ILE A 88 -2.31 19.74 -7.79
N ALA A 89 -2.34 19.65 -9.12
CA ALA A 89 -1.54 20.45 -10.01
C ALA A 89 -2.05 21.92 -10.10
N ASP A 90 -1.33 22.75 -10.84
CA ASP A 90 -1.72 24.14 -11.07
C ASP A 90 -3.14 24.24 -11.63
N GLY A 91 -4.01 24.98 -10.93
CA GLY A 91 -5.43 25.12 -11.26
C GLY A 91 -6.38 24.38 -10.31
N ALA A 92 -5.87 23.50 -9.44
CA ALA A 92 -6.67 22.85 -8.41
C ALA A 92 -7.21 23.86 -7.37
N SER A 93 -8.45 23.67 -6.93
CA SER A 93 -9.08 24.45 -5.86
C SER A 93 -8.53 24.05 -4.48
N ALA A 94 -8.75 24.91 -3.48
CA ALA A 94 -8.37 24.60 -2.09
C ALA A 94 -9.04 23.31 -1.59
N ASP A 95 -10.33 23.13 -1.90
CA ASP A 95 -11.09 21.95 -1.49
C ASP A 95 -10.60 20.68 -2.19
N GLN A 96 -10.22 20.75 -3.47
CA GLN A 96 -9.59 19.62 -4.20
C GLN A 96 -8.26 19.22 -3.53
N ILE A 97 -7.40 20.20 -3.23
CA ILE A 97 -6.11 19.96 -2.59
C ILE A 97 -6.28 19.35 -1.19
N GLU A 98 -7.23 19.86 -0.40
CA GLU A 98 -7.53 19.35 0.93
C GLU A 98 -8.07 17.92 0.88
N PHE A 99 -9.02 17.65 -0.01
CA PHE A 99 -9.59 16.32 -0.20
C PHE A 99 -8.53 15.28 -0.56
N VAL A 100 -7.69 15.58 -1.56
CA VAL A 100 -6.61 14.67 -1.99
C VAL A 100 -5.60 14.49 -0.85
N SER A 101 -5.28 15.56 -0.11
CA SER A 101 -4.38 15.48 1.04
C SER A 101 -4.92 14.56 2.15
N MET A 102 -6.23 14.57 2.42
CA MET A 102 -6.87 13.66 3.37
C MET A 102 -6.76 12.20 2.91
N VAL A 103 -6.94 11.94 1.61
CA VAL A 103 -6.80 10.60 1.04
C VAL A 103 -5.36 10.12 1.12
N ILE A 104 -4.39 10.97 0.76
CA ILE A 104 -2.95 10.69 0.88
C ILE A 104 -2.58 10.36 2.33
N GLU A 105 -3.10 11.12 3.30
CA GLU A 105 -2.85 10.88 4.71
C GLU A 105 -3.42 9.54 5.18
N HIS A 106 -4.64 9.21 4.75
CA HIS A 106 -5.26 7.92 5.06
C HIS A 106 -4.43 6.75 4.49
N LEU A 107 -4.02 6.84 3.23
CA LEU A 107 -3.18 5.85 2.57
C LEU A 107 -1.80 5.71 3.24
N THR A 108 -1.20 6.84 3.63
CA THR A 108 0.11 6.86 4.32
C THR A 108 0.03 6.09 5.64
N ARG A 109 -1.06 6.22 6.39
CA ARG A 109 -1.23 5.56 7.69
C ARG A 109 -1.71 4.12 7.59
N ASN A 110 -2.72 3.86 6.76
CA ASN A 110 -3.46 2.59 6.74
C ASN A 110 -3.00 1.67 5.61
N GLY A 111 -2.20 2.17 4.66
CA GLY A 111 -1.66 1.39 3.55
C GLY A 111 -2.66 1.06 2.43
N MET A 112 -3.95 1.29 2.66
CA MET A 112 -5.05 1.07 1.72
C MET A 112 -6.24 1.96 2.07
N ILE A 113 -7.19 2.08 1.14
CA ILE A 113 -8.47 2.77 1.37
C ILE A 113 -9.57 2.10 0.55
N ASP A 114 -10.70 1.76 1.16
CA ASP A 114 -11.89 1.37 0.40
C ASP A 114 -12.34 2.57 -0.44
N PRO A 115 -12.44 2.48 -1.79
CA PRO A 115 -12.94 3.57 -2.62
C PRO A 115 -14.32 4.09 -2.19
N GLY A 116 -15.17 3.28 -1.56
CA GLY A 116 -16.44 3.74 -1.00
C GLY A 116 -16.31 4.61 0.25
N LEU A 117 -15.13 4.64 0.89
CA LEU A 117 -14.89 5.43 2.11
C LEU A 117 -14.80 6.93 1.80
N VAL A 118 -14.41 7.32 0.58
CA VAL A 118 -14.31 8.74 0.19
C VAL A 118 -15.68 9.42 0.07
N TYR A 119 -16.76 8.63 0.12
CA TYR A 119 -18.15 9.05 0.18
C TYR A 119 -18.73 8.99 1.61
N LYS A 120 -17.86 8.98 2.63
CA LYS A 120 -18.25 8.97 4.05
C LYS A 120 -17.42 10.00 4.81
N SER A 121 -17.87 10.36 6.01
CA SER A 121 -17.08 11.18 6.94
C SER A 121 -15.72 10.47 7.21
N PRO A 122 -14.60 11.21 7.27
CA PRO A 122 -14.50 12.68 7.28
C PRO A 122 -14.50 13.36 5.90
N PHE A 123 -14.45 12.60 4.80
CA PHE A 123 -14.34 13.17 3.45
C PHE A 123 -15.59 13.97 3.05
N THR A 124 -16.78 13.46 3.40
CA THR A 124 -18.04 14.15 3.11
C THR A 124 -18.29 15.39 3.97
N ASP A 125 -17.49 15.60 5.02
CA ASP A 125 -17.59 16.79 5.86
C ASP A 125 -16.98 18.01 5.14
N LEU A 126 -16.07 17.78 4.19
CA LEU A 126 -15.50 18.80 3.31
C LEU A 126 -16.43 19.11 2.13
N THR A 127 -16.96 18.07 1.48
CA THR A 127 -17.85 18.17 0.32
C THR A 127 -18.97 17.13 0.44
N PRO A 128 -20.25 17.52 0.53
CA PRO A 128 -21.35 16.56 0.77
C PRO A 128 -21.44 15.43 -0.25
N ASP A 129 -21.08 15.71 -1.51
CA ASP A 129 -21.12 14.76 -2.61
C ASP A 129 -19.80 13.97 -2.77
N GLY A 130 -18.86 14.15 -1.85
CA GLY A 130 -17.54 13.50 -1.93
C GLY A 130 -16.76 13.99 -3.16
N PRO A 131 -16.00 13.11 -3.84
CA PRO A 131 -15.19 13.50 -5.00
C PRO A 131 -16.03 14.03 -6.17
N ASP A 132 -17.30 13.61 -6.30
CA ASP A 132 -18.21 14.07 -7.36
C ASP A 132 -18.58 15.56 -7.23
N GLY A 133 -18.44 16.13 -6.02
CA GLY A 133 -18.59 17.57 -5.81
C GLY A 133 -17.34 18.39 -6.15
N LEU A 134 -16.21 17.73 -6.40
CA LEU A 134 -14.90 18.36 -6.57
C LEU A 134 -14.30 18.14 -7.96
N PHE A 135 -14.61 17.02 -8.61
CA PHE A 135 -14.01 16.60 -9.87
C PHE A 135 -15.10 16.38 -10.92
N THR A 136 -14.72 16.42 -12.20
CA THR A 136 -15.60 15.96 -13.28
C THR A 136 -15.80 14.44 -13.20
N ASP A 137 -16.86 13.92 -13.82
CA ASP A 137 -17.15 12.47 -13.84
C ASP A 137 -15.92 11.64 -14.29
N ASP A 138 -15.23 12.07 -15.35
CA ASP A 138 -14.02 11.39 -15.87
C ASP A 138 -12.86 11.44 -14.86
N GLU A 139 -12.68 12.55 -14.16
CA GLU A 139 -11.64 12.71 -13.13
C GLU A 139 -11.97 11.90 -11.87
N THR A 140 -13.23 11.84 -11.44
CA THR A 140 -13.69 10.98 -10.35
C THR A 140 -13.43 9.52 -10.68
N ASP A 141 -13.83 9.06 -11.87
CA ASP A 141 -13.61 7.69 -12.30
C ASP A 141 -12.13 7.33 -12.32
N LEU A 142 -11.30 8.24 -12.84
CA LEU A 142 -9.84 8.09 -12.81
C LEU A 142 -9.30 8.03 -11.37
N PHE A 143 -9.77 8.89 -10.48
CA PHE A 143 -9.36 8.93 -9.08
C PHE A 143 -9.67 7.60 -8.37
N LEU A 144 -10.92 7.13 -8.49
CA LEU A 144 -11.36 5.87 -7.90
C LEU A 144 -10.62 4.67 -8.51
N ALA A 145 -10.35 4.69 -9.83
CA ALA A 145 -9.54 3.67 -10.48
C ALA A 145 -8.10 3.62 -9.95
N ARG A 146 -7.50 4.78 -9.64
CA ARG A 146 -6.19 4.85 -9.00
C ARG A 146 -6.18 4.27 -7.59
N LEU A 147 -7.18 4.57 -6.77
CA LEU A 147 -7.32 3.94 -5.44
C LEU A 147 -7.39 2.42 -5.54
N ARG A 148 -8.23 1.90 -6.44
CA ARG A 148 -8.37 0.45 -6.67
C ARG A 148 -7.06 -0.18 -7.13
N THR A 149 -6.34 0.46 -8.05
CA THR A 149 -5.07 -0.03 -8.56
C THR A 149 -4.00 -0.04 -7.48
N LEU A 150 -3.91 1.02 -6.69
CA LEU A 150 -3.00 1.12 -5.56
C LEU A 150 -3.27 0.03 -4.52
N ASN A 151 -4.54 -0.24 -4.18
CA ASN A 151 -4.89 -1.33 -3.26
C ASN A 151 -4.48 -2.70 -3.79
N ARG A 152 -4.84 -3.02 -5.05
CA ARG A 152 -4.52 -4.32 -5.67
C ARG A 152 -3.03 -4.58 -5.79
N SER A 153 -2.21 -3.53 -5.84
CA SER A 153 -0.75 -3.68 -5.90
C SER A 153 -0.15 -4.41 -4.69
N ALA A 154 -0.89 -4.56 -3.58
CA ALA A 154 -0.45 -5.35 -2.42
C ALA A 154 -0.84 -6.84 -2.48
N GLU A 155 -1.74 -7.26 -3.37
CA GLU A 155 -2.31 -8.62 -3.37
C GLU A 155 -1.29 -9.69 -3.80
N GLY A 156 -0.19 -9.28 -4.44
CA GLY A 156 0.85 -10.18 -4.91
C GLY A 156 0.59 -10.66 -6.33
N SER A 157 1.29 -10.11 -7.33
CA SER A 157 1.22 -10.56 -8.72
C SER A 157 2.18 -11.73 -8.97
N ASP A 158 1.80 -12.63 -9.89
CA ASP A 158 2.67 -13.71 -10.38
C ASP A 158 3.78 -13.20 -11.31
N ASP A 159 3.71 -11.95 -11.77
CA ASP A 159 4.69 -11.38 -12.69
C ASP A 159 6.04 -11.11 -12.01
N ALA A 160 7.01 -11.97 -12.32
CA ALA A 160 8.43 -11.79 -12.07
C ALA A 160 9.12 -10.89 -13.12
N ALA A 161 8.38 -10.18 -13.97
CA ALA A 161 8.96 -9.51 -15.13
C ALA A 161 8.48 -8.06 -15.27
N ASP A 162 9.49 -7.18 -15.36
CA ASP A 162 9.51 -5.93 -16.11
C ASP A 162 8.84 -4.68 -15.49
N VAL A 163 9.66 -3.75 -15.01
CA VAL A 163 10.11 -2.59 -15.81
C VAL A 163 11.32 -1.93 -15.14
N GLY A 164 12.26 -1.51 -15.99
CA GLY A 164 13.55 -0.91 -15.68
C GLY A 164 13.54 0.41 -14.93
#